data_AF-A0A1P8UFK5-F1
#
_entry.id   AF-A0A1P8UFK5-F1
#
_cell.length_a   1.000
_cell.length_b   1.000
_cell.length_c   1.000
_cell.angle_alpha   90.00
_cell.angle_beta   90.00
_cell.angle_gamma   90.00
#
_symmetry.space_group_name_H-M   'P 1'
#
loop_
_entity.id
_entity.type
_entity.pdbx_description
1 polymer ?
#
loop_
_entity_poly.entity_id
_entity_poly.type
_entity_poly.pdbx_seq_one_letter_code
_entity_poly.pdbx_strand_id
1 'polypeptide(L)'
;MKAGPLLRVSIMTTSSKTVFVSIKDLTEKFSTRAMGALVREKLLLDLSRHDKVVLDMGDIQMSPSFADECFGFLIVDLGLDTIRHRLSFVGADRQAKILLQHVMLRRSSNRSYAA
;
A
#
# COMPACT_ATOMS: atom_id res chain seq x y z
N MET A 1 29.97 -44.93 1.50
CA MET A 1 28.56 -44.49 1.64
C MET A 1 28.58 -42.97 1.82
N LYS A 2 28.09 -42.20 0.85
CA LYS A 2 28.12 -40.72 0.86
C LYS A 2 26.84 -40.18 1.53
N ALA A 3 26.97 -39.51 2.67
CA ALA A 3 25.91 -38.65 3.19
C ALA A 3 25.94 -37.33 2.40
N GLY A 4 24.89 -37.05 1.62
CA GLY A 4 24.73 -35.76 0.96
C GLY A 4 24.40 -34.66 1.99
N PRO A 5 24.84 -33.41 1.78
CA PRO A 5 24.51 -32.34 2.70
C PRO A 5 23.02 -31.99 2.58
N LEU A 6 22.33 -32.08 3.71
CA LEU A 6 20.96 -31.62 3.91
C LEU A 6 20.89 -30.13 3.56
N LEU A 7 20.10 -29.77 2.53
CA LEU A 7 19.74 -28.40 2.23
C LEU A 7 19.09 -27.79 3.48
N ARG A 8 19.80 -26.87 4.14
CA ARG A 8 19.21 -25.98 5.14
C ARG A 8 18.23 -25.05 4.42
N VAL A 9 16.97 -25.45 4.36
CA VAL A 9 15.88 -24.49 4.17
C VAL A 9 15.79 -23.70 5.47
N SER A 10 16.46 -22.55 5.53
CA SER A 10 16.20 -21.56 6.57
C SER A 10 14.82 -21.00 6.31
N ILE A 11 13.81 -21.53 7.01
CA ILE A 11 12.51 -20.88 7.12
C ILE A 11 12.76 -19.63 7.97
N MET A 12 13.03 -18.49 7.33
CA MET A 12 12.96 -17.19 8.01
C MET A 12 11.49 -16.93 8.31
N THR A 13 11.03 -17.37 9.48
CA THR A 13 9.74 -16.94 10.02
C THR A 13 9.90 -15.49 10.48
N THR A 14 9.75 -14.54 9.56
CA THR A 14 9.50 -13.16 9.95
C THR A 14 8.10 -13.15 10.57
N SER A 15 7.99 -12.79 11.84
CA SER A 15 6.71 -12.68 12.53
C SER A 15 5.76 -11.79 11.70
N SER A 16 4.68 -12.39 11.19
CA SER A 16 3.60 -11.73 10.46
C SER A 16 2.95 -10.65 11.32
N LYS A 17 3.51 -9.43 11.28
CA LYS A 17 3.05 -8.31 12.11
C LYS A 17 2.24 -7.34 11.26
N THR A 18 1.03 -7.07 11.72
CA THR A 18 0.22 -5.93 11.29
C THR A 18 0.79 -4.66 11.91
N VAL A 19 0.96 -3.61 11.12
CA VAL A 19 1.30 -2.26 11.60
C VAL A 19 0.11 -1.33 11.40
N PHE A 20 -0.09 -0.42 12.36
CA PHE A 20 -1.08 0.65 12.30
C PHE A 20 -0.36 1.97 12.07
N VAL A 21 -0.79 2.73 11.08
CA VAL A 21 -0.15 3.98 10.66
C VAL A 21 -1.23 5.03 10.48
N SER A 22 -1.06 6.24 11.02
CA SER A 22 -1.93 7.37 10.66
C SER A 22 -1.39 8.06 9.43
N ILE A 23 -2.26 8.39 8.47
CA ILE A 23 -1.85 9.15 7.29
C ILE A 23 -1.34 10.55 7.66
N LYS A 24 -1.78 11.09 8.80
CA LYS A 24 -1.32 12.38 9.35
C LYS A 24 0.12 12.32 9.85
N ASP A 25 0.61 11.13 10.23
CA ASP A 25 2.02 10.92 10.59
C ASP A 25 2.93 10.83 9.35
N LEU A 26 2.34 10.56 8.17
CA LEU A 26 3.07 10.43 6.92
C LEU A 26 3.25 11.78 6.21
N THR A 27 2.26 12.67 6.30
CA THR A 27 2.28 14.02 5.73
C THR A 27 1.19 14.89 6.35
N GLU A 28 1.41 16.21 6.36
CA GLU A 28 0.40 17.21 6.73
C GLU A 28 -0.38 17.75 5.51
N LYS A 29 0.12 17.48 4.29
CA LYS A 29 -0.43 18.02 3.04
C LYS A 29 -0.94 16.89 2.14
N PHE A 30 -2.20 17.01 1.72
CA PHE A 30 -2.94 15.99 0.99
C PHE A 30 -3.39 16.43 -0.41
N SER A 31 -2.73 17.45 -0.98
CA SER A 31 -3.21 18.14 -2.18
C SER A 31 -2.36 17.96 -3.44
N THR A 32 -1.11 17.49 -3.33
CA THR A 32 -0.18 17.43 -4.46
C THR A 32 0.34 16.02 -4.75
N ARG A 33 0.74 15.79 -6.01
CA ARG A 33 1.42 14.55 -6.40
C ARG A 33 2.72 14.34 -5.63
N ALA A 34 3.54 15.39 -5.47
CA ALA A 34 4.80 15.27 -4.73
C ALA A 34 4.59 14.72 -3.31
N MET A 35 3.56 15.17 -2.60
CA MET A 35 3.23 14.61 -1.27
C MET A 35 2.70 13.18 -1.37
N GLY A 36 1.89 12.87 -2.38
CA GLY A 36 1.40 11.52 -2.62
C GLY A 36 2.53 10.52 -2.89
N ALA A 37 3.57 10.93 -3.62
CA ALA A 37 4.76 10.11 -3.88
C ALA A 37 5.55 9.81 -2.60
N LEU A 38 5.71 10.81 -1.71
CA LEU A 38 6.37 10.60 -0.40
C LEU A 38 5.58 9.63 0.48
N VAL A 39 4.25 9.73 0.50
CA VAL A 39 3.42 8.79 1.26
C VAL A 39 3.49 7.39 0.63
N ARG A 40 3.48 7.27 -0.71
CA ARG A 40 3.64 6.00 -1.41
C ARG A 40 4.94 5.30 -1.02
N GLU A 41 6.06 6.03 -1.02
CA GLU A 41 7.37 5.49 -0.65
C GLU A 41 7.37 4.93 0.79
N LYS A 42 6.80 5.67 1.74
CA LYS A 42 6.65 5.19 3.13
C LYS A 42 5.78 3.94 3.22
N LEU A 43 4.63 3.92 2.52
CA LEU A 43 3.75 2.75 2.49
C LEU A 43 4.41 1.53 1.85
N LEU A 44 5.21 1.71 0.79
CA LEU A 44 5.98 0.62 0.19
C LEU A 44 7.01 0.06 1.17
N LEU A 45 7.68 0.92 1.93
CA LEU A 45 8.60 0.49 2.98
C LEU A 45 7.87 -0.31 4.08
N ASP A 46 6.73 0.16 4.57
CA ASP A 46 5.95 -0.55 5.57
C ASP A 46 5.43 -1.89 5.02
N LEU A 47 4.94 -1.92 3.78
CA LEU A 47 4.53 -3.14 3.08
C LEU A 47 5.72 -4.06 2.74
N SER A 48 6.97 -3.61 2.79
CA SER A 48 8.13 -4.49 2.65
C SER A 48 8.53 -5.16 3.98
N ARG A 49 8.18 -4.51 5.11
CA ARG A 49 8.58 -4.93 6.47
C ARG A 49 7.49 -5.68 7.22
N HIS A 50 6.23 -5.47 6.83
CA HIS A 50 5.04 -5.93 7.53
C HIS A 50 4.10 -6.66 6.58
N ASP A 51 3.44 -7.69 7.08
CA ASP A 51 2.49 -8.48 6.28
C ASP A 51 1.26 -7.66 5.92
N LYS A 52 0.81 -6.83 6.86
CA LYS A 52 -0.37 -5.99 6.73
C LYS A 52 -0.13 -4.59 7.28
N VAL A 53 -0.60 -3.59 6.56
CA VAL A 53 -0.65 -2.18 6.96
C VAL A 53 -2.11 -1.79 7.11
N VAL A 54 -2.46 -1.25 8.26
CA VAL A 54 -3.74 -0.60 8.52
C VAL A 54 -3.51 0.90 8.55
N LEU A 55 -3.96 1.60 7.52
CA LEU A 55 -3.83 3.05 7.38
C LEU A 55 -5.09 3.73 7.94
N ASP A 56 -4.92 4.46 9.03
CA ASP A 56 -5.93 5.37 9.55
C ASP A 56 -5.94 6.66 8.74
N MET A 57 -7.04 6.86 8.02
CA MET A 57 -7.25 8.03 7.18
C MET A 57 -7.63 9.26 8.01
N GLY A 58 -8.26 9.06 9.18
CA GLY A 58 -8.88 10.12 9.97
C GLY A 58 -9.82 11.00 9.14
N ASP A 59 -10.09 12.20 9.66
CA ASP A 59 -10.79 13.25 8.92
C ASP A 59 -9.78 14.07 8.12
N ILE A 60 -9.57 13.69 6.86
CA ILE A 60 -8.75 14.43 5.90
C ILE A 60 -9.51 14.60 4.59
N GLN A 61 -9.21 15.68 3.88
CA GLN A 61 -9.63 15.89 2.51
C GLN A 61 -8.42 15.74 1.59
N MET A 62 -8.51 14.85 0.62
CA MET A 62 -7.45 14.57 -0.35
C MET A 62 -7.83 15.08 -1.72
N SER A 63 -6.87 15.61 -2.47
CA SER A 63 -7.07 15.86 -3.89
C SER A 63 -7.02 14.56 -4.69
N PRO A 64 -7.68 14.50 -5.86
CA PRO A 64 -7.57 13.34 -6.75
C PRO A 64 -6.13 13.04 -7.20
N SER A 65 -5.32 14.08 -7.39
CA SER A 65 -3.93 13.91 -7.81
C SER A 65 -3.05 13.32 -6.71
N PHE A 66 -3.29 13.69 -5.44
CA PHE A 66 -2.64 13.07 -4.29
C PHE A 66 -3.06 11.60 -4.15
N ALA A 67 -4.37 11.31 -4.21
CA ALA A 67 -4.89 9.96 -4.03
C ALA A 67 -4.44 8.99 -5.15
N ASP A 68 -4.43 9.43 -6.40
CA ASP A 68 -3.94 8.63 -7.54
C ASP A 68 -2.43 8.37 -7.42
N GLU A 69 -1.65 9.38 -7.02
CA GLU A 69 -0.21 9.21 -6.80
C GLU A 69 0.08 8.22 -5.66
N CYS A 70 -0.58 8.38 -4.52
CA CYS A 70 -0.32 7.57 -3.33
C CYS A 70 -0.86 6.15 -3.46
N PHE A 71 -2.13 5.98 -3.82
CA PHE A 71 -2.83 4.69 -3.77
C PHE A 71 -3.04 4.09 -5.15
N GLY A 72 -3.25 4.93 -6.17
CA GLY A 72 -3.39 4.47 -7.54
C GLY A 72 -2.11 3.82 -8.08
N PHE A 73 -0.97 4.49 -7.94
CA PHE A 73 0.31 3.90 -8.36
C PHE A 73 0.79 2.77 -7.45
N LEU A 74 0.37 2.72 -6.18
CA LEU A 74 0.63 1.55 -5.32
C LEU A 74 0.08 0.24 -5.94
N ILE A 75 -1.05 0.32 -6.65
CA ILE A 75 -1.64 -0.80 -7.42
C ILE A 75 -0.78 -1.16 -8.63
N VAL A 76 -0.16 -0.17 -9.28
CA VAL A 76 0.75 -0.40 -10.40
C VAL A 76 2.01 -1.13 -9.89
N ASP A 77 2.53 -0.71 -8.75
CA ASP A 77 3.77 -1.24 -8.17
C ASP A 77 3.61 -2.67 -7.61
N LEU A 78 2.52 -2.94 -6.89
CA LEU A 78 2.33 -4.21 -6.15
C LEU A 78 1.23 -5.12 -6.69
N GLY A 79 0.36 -4.61 -7.56
CA GLY A 79 -0.83 -5.31 -8.03
C GLY A 79 -2.02 -5.20 -7.08
N LEU A 80 -3.23 -5.25 -7.65
CA LEU A 80 -4.48 -5.10 -6.90
C LEU A 80 -4.64 -6.16 -5.81
N ASP A 81 -4.35 -7.43 -6.12
CA ASP A 81 -4.54 -8.53 -5.17
C ASP A 81 -3.67 -8.37 -3.94
N THR A 82 -2.39 -8.02 -4.13
CA THR A 82 -1.46 -7.72 -3.04
C THR A 82 -2.00 -6.61 -2.14
N ILE A 83 -2.44 -5.48 -2.74
CA ILE A 83 -2.97 -4.36 -1.97
C ILE A 83 -4.24 -4.73 -1.23
N ARG A 84 -5.14 -5.50 -1.84
CA ARG A 84 -6.39 -5.97 -1.20
C ARG A 84 -6.13 -6.83 0.04
N HIS A 85 -5.07 -7.63 0.04
CA HIS A 85 -4.72 -8.49 1.17
C HIS A 85 -3.87 -7.78 2.24
N ARG A 86 -3.04 -6.82 1.83
CA ARG A 86 -1.99 -6.25 2.69
C ARG A 86 -2.24 -4.83 3.14
N LEU A 87 -3.14 -4.08 2.52
CA LEU A 87 -3.50 -2.72 2.92
C LEU A 87 -4.98 -2.64 3.32
N SER A 88 -5.26 -2.02 4.46
CA SER A 88 -6.63 -1.76 4.90
C SER A 88 -6.77 -0.30 5.32
N PHE A 89 -7.89 0.33 4.96
CA PHE A 89 -8.19 1.71 5.33
C PHE A 89 -9.20 1.73 6.49
N VAL A 90 -8.89 2.47 7.55
CA VAL A 90 -9.81 2.76 8.65
C VAL A 90 -9.98 4.27 8.79
N GLY A 91 -11.02 4.72 9.50
CA GLY A 91 -11.28 6.15 9.71
C GLY A 91 -11.72 6.95 8.48
N ALA A 92 -11.75 6.34 7.28
CA ALA A 92 -12.12 7.03 6.05
C ALA A 92 -13.60 7.44 6.02
N ASP A 93 -13.84 8.73 5.77
CA ASP A 93 -15.17 9.27 5.52
C ASP A 93 -15.74 8.78 4.16
N ARG A 94 -16.99 9.18 3.86
CA ARG A 94 -17.66 8.75 2.62
C ARG A 94 -16.94 9.25 1.37
N GLN A 95 -16.43 10.49 1.39
CA GLN A 95 -15.80 11.10 0.22
C GLN A 95 -14.43 10.47 -0.06
N ALA A 96 -13.63 10.24 0.98
CA ALA A 96 -12.36 9.53 0.90
C ALA A 96 -12.55 8.10 0.38
N LYS A 97 -13.58 7.38 0.85
CA LYS A 97 -13.89 6.02 0.34
C LYS A 97 -14.20 6.01 -1.15
N ILE A 98 -15.05 6.93 -1.61
CA ILE A 98 -15.40 7.05 -3.04
C ILE A 98 -14.16 7.38 -3.86
N LEU A 99 -13.34 8.32 -3.40
CA LEU A 99 -12.12 8.72 -4.10
C LEU A 99 -11.11 7.58 -4.18
N LEU A 100 -10.85 6.89 -3.06
CA LEU A 100 -9.95 5.72 -2.99
C LEU A 100 -10.41 4.63 -3.96
N GLN A 101 -11.70 4.28 -3.93
CA GLN A 101 -12.27 3.28 -4.83
C GLN A 101 -12.07 3.69 -6.30
N HIS A 102 -12.37 4.94 -6.65
CA HIS A 102 -12.21 5.44 -8.01
C HIS A 102 -10.75 5.33 -8.50
N VAL A 103 -9.78 5.82 -7.72
CA VAL A 103 -8.36 5.82 -8.17
C VAL A 103 -7.76 4.42 -8.22
N MET A 104 -8.08 3.55 -7.26
CA MET A 104 -7.57 2.18 -7.22
C MET A 104 -8.17 1.33 -8.36
N LEU A 105 -9.48 1.43 -8.61
CA LEU A 105 -10.12 0.70 -9.70
C LEU A 105 -9.60 1.13 -11.07
N ARG A 106 -9.48 2.44 -11.30
CA ARG A 106 -8.93 3.00 -12.55
C ARG A 106 -7.54 2.44 -12.88
N ARG A 107 -6.72 2.19 -11.87
CA ARG A 107 -5.36 1.67 -12.05
C ARG A 107 -5.31 0.14 -12.15
N SER A 108 -6.26 -0.57 -11.55
CA SER A 108 -6.39 -2.02 -11.74
C SER A 108 -6.88 -2.43 -13.13
N SER A 109 -7.72 -1.62 -13.77
CA SER A 109 -8.26 -1.91 -15.11
C SER A 109 -7.28 -1.58 -16.24
N ASN A 110 -6.30 -0.71 -15.99
CA ASN A 110 -5.32 -0.26 -16.97
C ASN A 110 -4.11 -1.20 -17.15
N ARG A 111 -4.20 -2.47 -16.73
CA ARG A 111 -3.11 -3.46 -16.84
C ARG A 111 -2.92 -4.05 -18.26
N SER A 112 -3.31 -3.31 -19.31
CA SER A 112 -3.26 -3.76 -20.72
C SER A 112 -2.03 -3.28 -21.50
N TYR A 113 -0.96 -2.79 -20.86
CA TYR A 113 0.28 -2.35 -21.54
C TYR A 113 1.56 -2.88 -20.89
N ALA A 114 1.57 -4.15 -20.50
CA ALA A 114 2.80 -4.88 -20.26
C ALA A 114 2.65 -6.29 -20.83
N ALA A 115 2.71 -6.37 -22.16
CA ALA A 115 3.05 -7.58 -22.91
C ALA A 115 4.41 -7.33 -23.56
#